data_AF-A0A1N6P812-F1
#
_entry.id   AF-A0A1N6P812-F1
#
_cell.length_a   1.000
_cell.length_b   1.000
_cell.length_c   1.000
_cell.angle_alpha   90.00
_cell.angle_beta   90.00
_cell.angle_gamma   90.00
#
_symmetry.space_group_name_H-M   'P 1'
#
loop_
_entity.id
_entity.type
_entity.pdbx_description
1 polymer ?
#
loop_
_entity_poly.entity_id
_entity_poly.type
_entity_poly.pdbx_seq_one_letter_code
_entity_poly.pdbx_strand_id
1 'polypeptide(L)'
;MSTPDILPPTLSGAARMLRDAYPGGMPDMAYFAVLALLYEHFSDRNLAELMATVTGKDAAVVLNDIYACASSEPAPSTIAAVRTLLARHGLQAVCAEGE
;
A
#
# COMPACT_ATOMS: atom_id res chain seq x y z
N MET A 1 3.35 -26.16 -3.40
CA MET A 1 4.52 -25.32 -3.08
C MET A 1 4.21 -23.92 -3.57
N SER A 2 3.67 -23.07 -2.70
CA SER A 2 3.41 -21.67 -3.03
C SER A 2 4.77 -20.99 -3.24
N THR A 3 4.96 -20.38 -4.39
CA THR A 3 6.17 -19.66 -4.77
C THR A 3 6.57 -18.68 -3.66
N PRO A 4 7.87 -18.55 -3.35
CA PRO A 4 8.32 -17.55 -2.40
C PRO A 4 7.81 -16.20 -2.87
N ASP A 5 7.18 -15.50 -1.93
CA ASP A 5 6.74 -14.09 -1.96
C ASP A 5 7.95 -13.19 -2.26
N ILE A 6 8.48 -13.26 -3.48
CA ILE A 6 9.55 -12.38 -3.94
C ILE A 6 8.84 -11.14 -4.44
N LEU A 7 8.39 -10.33 -3.48
CA LEU A 7 7.97 -8.98 -3.78
C LEU A 7 9.08 -8.34 -4.63
N PRO A 8 8.76 -7.73 -5.79
CA PRO A 8 9.76 -7.10 -6.64
C PRO A 8 10.69 -6.21 -5.81
N PRO A 9 11.99 -6.14 -6.13
CA PRO A 9 12.93 -5.31 -5.38
C PRO A 9 12.49 -3.84 -5.31
N THR A 10 11.80 -3.36 -6.34
CA THR A 10 11.19 -2.03 -6.41
C THR A 10 10.08 -1.80 -5.36
N LEU A 11 9.38 -2.85 -4.93
CA LEU A 11 8.33 -2.78 -3.92
C LEU A 11 8.85 -3.05 -2.50
N SER A 12 10.06 -3.59 -2.38
CA SER A 12 10.64 -3.98 -1.09
C SER A 12 10.86 -2.78 -0.18
N GLY A 13 11.24 -1.63 -0.74
CA GLY A 13 11.32 -0.35 -0.02
C GLY A 13 9.97 0.11 0.52
N ALA A 14 8.93 0.04 -0.32
CA ALA A 14 7.56 0.38 0.04
C ALA A 14 7.02 -0.51 1.18
N ALA A 15 7.24 -1.82 1.08
CA ALA A 15 6.80 -2.78 2.09
C ALA A 15 7.47 -2.52 3.44
N ARG A 16 8.78 -2.22 3.43
CA ARG A 16 9.51 -1.88 4.64
C ARG A 16 9.03 -0.58 5.27
N MET A 17 8.80 0.46 4.47
CA MET A 17 8.22 1.72 4.94
C MET A 17 6.86 1.50 5.60
N LEU A 18 5.97 0.74 4.97
CA LEU A 18 4.63 0.48 5.51
C LEU A 18 4.68 -0.31 6.82
N ARG A 19 5.58 -1.30 6.94
CA ARG A 19 5.79 -2.05 8.19
C ARG A 19 6.34 -1.17 9.31
N ASP A 20 7.21 -0.21 8.98
CA ASP A 20 7.77 0.74 9.95
C ASP A 20 6.72 1.76 10.43
N ALA A 21 5.86 2.22 9.51
CA ALA A 21 4.74 3.11 9.84
C ALA A 21 3.62 2.41 10.64
N TYR A 22 3.43 1.10 10.43
CA TYR A 22 2.40 0.29 11.07
C TYR A 22 2.98 -0.99 11.72
N PRO A 23 3.80 -0.86 12.77
CA PRO A 23 4.50 -2.01 13.37
C PRO A 23 3.55 -2.98 14.07
N GLY A 24 2.37 -2.51 14.50
CA GLY A 24 1.31 -3.33 15.10
C GLY A 24 0.29 -3.88 14.10
N GLY A 25 0.51 -3.68 12.81
CA GLY A 25 -0.47 -3.95 11.75
C GLY A 25 -1.26 -2.71 11.34
N MET A 26 -1.78 -2.75 10.13
CA MET A 26 -2.48 -1.63 9.51
C MET A 26 -3.98 -1.66 9.90
N PRO A 27 -4.52 -0.58 10.50
CA PRO A 27 -5.94 -0.52 10.82
C PRO A 27 -6.80 -0.33 9.56
N ASP A 28 -8.04 -0.82 9.58
CA ASP A 28 -8.99 -0.73 8.45
C ASP A 28 -9.18 0.71 7.92
N MET A 29 -9.26 1.70 8.82
CA MET A 29 -9.38 3.10 8.42
C MET A 29 -8.16 3.62 7.65
N ALA A 30 -6.97 3.08 7.94
CA ALA A 30 -5.74 3.42 7.20
C ALA A 30 -5.63 2.59 5.92
N TYR A 31 -6.12 1.35 5.91
CA TYR A 31 -6.00 0.43 4.78
C TYR A 31 -6.51 1.04 3.47
N PHE A 32 -7.76 1.49 3.43
CA PHE A 32 -8.32 2.10 2.21
C PHE A 32 -7.64 3.43 1.84
N ALA A 33 -7.24 4.22 2.83
CA ALA A 33 -6.53 5.47 2.57
C ALA A 33 -5.11 5.23 2.01
N VAL A 34 -4.42 4.17 2.45
CA VAL A 34 -3.14 3.74 1.89
C VAL A 34 -3.33 3.21 0.48
N LEU A 35 -4.36 2.39 0.24
CA LEU A 35 -4.69 1.91 -1.11
C LEU A 35 -4.89 3.08 -2.08
N ALA A 36 -5.78 4.01 -1.74
CA ALA A 36 -6.05 5.18 -2.59
C ALA A 36 -4.81 6.04 -2.82
N LEU A 37 -3.99 6.26 -1.79
CA LEU A 37 -2.76 7.06 -1.91
C LEU A 37 -1.72 6.40 -2.82
N LEU A 38 -1.49 5.10 -2.66
CA LEU A 38 -0.46 4.39 -3.42
C LEU A 38 -0.93 4.00 -4.82
N TYR A 39 -2.25 3.96 -5.06
CA TYR A 39 -2.84 3.71 -6.37
C TYR A 39 -2.40 4.74 -7.43
N GLU A 40 -2.12 5.98 -7.02
CA GLU A 40 -1.59 7.00 -7.94
C GLU A 40 -0.15 6.73 -8.41
N HIS A 41 0.59 5.85 -7.70
CA HIS A 41 2.01 5.60 -7.92
C HIS A 41 2.32 4.18 -8.39
N PHE A 42 1.43 3.22 -8.15
CA PHE A 42 1.62 1.80 -8.47
C PHE A 42 0.48 1.26 -9.33
N SER A 43 0.79 0.41 -10.30
CA SER A 43 -0.24 -0.38 -10.99
C SER A 43 -1.00 -1.28 -10.02
N ASP A 44 -2.25 -1.63 -10.36
CA ASP A 44 -3.16 -2.42 -9.51
C ASP A 44 -2.49 -3.69 -8.97
N ARG A 45 -1.76 -4.41 -9.84
CA ARG A 45 -1.06 -5.64 -9.49
C ARG A 45 0.08 -5.41 -8.50
N ASN A 46 0.88 -4.37 -8.69
CA ASN A 46 1.99 -4.05 -7.78
C ASN A 46 1.47 -3.60 -6.42
N LEU A 47 0.41 -2.78 -6.41
CA LEU A 47 -0.24 -2.37 -5.17
C LEU A 47 -0.85 -3.56 -4.43
N ALA A 48 -1.52 -4.46 -5.15
CA ALA A 48 -2.11 -5.65 -4.57
C ALA A 48 -1.07 -6.56 -3.90
N GLU A 49 0.03 -6.84 -4.59
CA GLU A 49 1.14 -7.64 -4.06
C GLU A 49 1.77 -6.97 -2.84
N LEU A 50 2.08 -5.66 -2.93
CA LEU A 50 2.66 -4.89 -1.83
C LEU A 50 1.80 -4.97 -0.57
N MET A 51 0.50 -4.71 -0.72
CA MET A 51 -0.43 -4.66 0.40
C MET A 51 -0.74 -6.05 0.94
N ALA A 52 -0.78 -7.09 0.09
CA ALA A 52 -0.87 -8.48 0.52
C ALA A 52 0.32 -8.85 1.43
N THR A 53 1.55 -8.54 1.02
CA THR A 53 2.77 -8.82 1.79
C THR A 53 2.90 -8.00 3.08
N VAL A 54 2.27 -6.83 3.16
CA VAL A 54 2.27 -5.99 4.38
C VAL A 54 1.16 -6.41 5.34
N THR A 55 -0.04 -6.71 4.83
CA THR A 55 -1.22 -7.00 5.66
C THR A 55 -1.41 -8.50 5.93
N GLY A 56 -0.71 -9.37 5.21
CA GLY A 56 -0.90 -10.81 5.23
C GLY A 56 -2.19 -11.27 4.53
N LYS A 57 -2.88 -10.38 3.81
CA LYS A 57 -4.07 -10.71 3.01
C LYS A 57 -3.68 -11.41 1.70
N ASP A 58 -4.63 -12.09 1.09
CA ASP A 58 -4.45 -12.63 -0.26
C ASP A 58 -4.46 -11.51 -1.31
N ALA A 59 -3.53 -11.54 -2.27
CA ALA A 59 -3.41 -10.51 -3.30
C ALA A 59 -4.68 -10.37 -4.15
N ALA A 60 -5.45 -11.45 -4.38
CA ALA A 60 -6.71 -11.35 -5.11
C ALA A 60 -7.80 -10.61 -4.30
N VAL A 61 -7.79 -10.75 -2.97
CA VAL A 61 -8.69 -10.01 -2.08
C VAL A 61 -8.32 -8.52 -2.09
N VAL A 62 -7.03 -8.21 -1.96
CA VAL A 62 -6.56 -6.83 -2.01
C VAL A 62 -6.87 -6.18 -3.37
N LEU A 63 -6.71 -6.91 -4.47
CA LEU A 63 -7.05 -6.41 -5.80
C LEU A 63 -8.54 -6.07 -5.90
N ASN A 64 -9.42 -6.88 -5.32
CA ASN A 64 -10.85 -6.57 -5.25
C ASN A 64 -11.09 -5.29 -4.42
N ASP A 65 -10.43 -5.18 -3.26
CA ASP A 65 -10.51 -3.98 -2.41
C ASP A 65 -10.04 -2.72 -3.13
N ILE A 66 -9.02 -2.80 -3.98
CA ILE A 66 -8.54 -1.68 -4.81
C ILE A 66 -9.66 -1.19 -5.74
N TYR A 67 -10.30 -2.10 -6.48
CA TYR A 67 -11.41 -1.76 -7.36
C TYR A 67 -12.62 -1.19 -6.59
N ALA A 68 -12.93 -1.75 -5.43
CA ALA A 68 -13.99 -1.24 -4.56
C ALA A 68 -13.65 0.16 -4.00
N CYS A 69 -12.39 0.37 -3.62
CA CYS A 69 -11.88 1.63 -3.10
C CYS A 69 -11.94 2.74 -4.15
N ALA A 70 -11.60 2.43 -5.41
CA ALA A 70 -11.70 3.37 -6.51
C ALA A 70 -13.14 3.88 -6.73
N SER A 71 -14.15 3.06 -6.39
CA SER A 71 -15.56 3.46 -6.48
C SER A 71 -16.09 4.20 -5.25
N SER A 72 -15.48 4.03 -4.08
CA SER A 72 -15.99 4.59 -2.81
C SER A 72 -15.22 5.81 -2.31
N GLU A 73 -14.09 6.15 -2.95
CA GLU A 73 -13.20 7.30 -2.69
C GLU A 73 -13.05 7.68 -1.20
N PRO A 74 -12.00 7.21 -0.51
CA PRO A 74 -11.81 7.55 0.89
C PRO A 74 -11.67 9.05 1.10
N ALA A 75 -12.15 9.54 2.24
CA ALA A 75 -12.17 10.98 2.53
C ALA A 75 -10.77 11.61 2.38
N PRO A 76 -10.64 12.75 1.69
CA PRO A 76 -9.34 13.35 1.35
C PRO A 76 -8.52 13.75 2.58
N SER A 77 -9.19 14.05 3.69
CA SER A 77 -8.56 14.30 4.99
C SER A 77 -7.84 13.07 5.55
N THR A 78 -8.39 11.87 5.34
CA THR A 78 -7.78 10.60 5.77
C THR A 78 -6.57 10.27 4.91
N ILE A 79 -6.69 10.43 3.59
CA ILE A 79 -5.58 10.27 2.64
C ILE A 79 -4.44 11.23 2.99
N ALA A 80 -4.74 12.50 3.28
CA ALA A 80 -3.74 13.48 3.65
C ALA A 80 -3.01 13.11 4.96
N ALA A 81 -3.73 12.62 5.97
CA ALA A 81 -3.13 12.17 7.23
C ALA A 81 -2.18 10.99 7.03
N VAL A 82 -2.60 9.98 6.25
CA VAL A 82 -1.76 8.82 5.88
C VAL A 82 -0.54 9.28 5.10
N ARG A 83 -0.70 10.18 4.12
CA ARG A 83 0.42 10.73 3.35
C ARG A 83 1.45 11.41 4.24
N THR A 84 1.00 12.24 5.19
CA THR A 84 1.92 12.90 6.15
C THR A 84 2.63 11.89 7.05
N LEU A 85 1.95 10.81 7.47
CA LEU A 85 2.59 9.73 8.22
C LEU A 85 3.68 9.06 7.37
N LEU A 86 3.32 8.54 6.20
CA LEU A 86 4.25 7.80 5.33
C LEU A 86 5.42 8.67 4.84
N ALA A 87 5.21 9.97 4.63
CA ALA A 87 6.28 10.91 4.28
C ALA A 87 7.40 10.93 5.33
N ARG A 88 7.09 10.76 6.62
CA ARG A 88 8.09 10.67 7.70
C ARG A 88 8.89 9.38 7.65
N HIS A 89 8.35 8.34 7.02
CA HIS A 89 8.97 7.03 6.87
C HIS A 89 9.60 6.80 5.49
N GLY A 90 9.57 7.81 4.60
CA GLY A 90 10.27 7.75 3.30
C GLY A 90 9.37 7.58 2.06
N LEU A 91 8.10 7.97 2.12
CA LEU A 91 7.16 7.88 0.97
C LEU A 91 7.73 8.47 -0.33
N GLN A 92 8.46 9.58 -0.23
CA GLN A 92 9.09 10.22 -1.38
C GLN A 92 10.16 9.36 -2.09
N ALA A 93 10.87 8.50 -1.37
CA ALA A 93 11.79 7.54 -2.01
C ALA A 93 11.01 6.47 -2.78
N VAL A 94 9.87 6.04 -2.25
CA VAL A 94 9.02 5.00 -2.84
C VAL A 94 8.26 5.50 -4.06
N CYS A 95 7.83 6.77 -4.08
CA CYS A 95 7.15 7.38 -5.23
C CYS A 95 8.10 7.68 -6.40
N ALA A 96 9.38 7.90 -6.15
CA ALA A 96 10.37 8.23 -7.18
C ALA A 96 10.83 7.02 -8.00
N GLU A 97 10.64 5.80 -7.49
CA GLU A 97 11.11 4.55 -8.11
C GLU A 97 10.11 3.97 -9.14
N GLY A 98 8.99 4.67 -9.38
CA GLY A 98 7.91 4.28 -10.29
C GLY A 98 7.90 4.98 -11.64
N GLU A 99 8.93 5.79 -11.96
CA GLU A 99 9.09 6.49 -13.25
C GLU A 99 9.95 5.70 -14.26
#